data_AF-W2LH14-F1
#
_entry.id   AF-W2LH14-F1
#
_cell.length_a   1.000
_cell.length_b   1.000
_cell.length_c   1.000
_cell.angle_alpha   90.00
_cell.angle_beta   90.00
_cell.angle_gamma   90.00
#
_symmetry.space_group_name_H-M   'P 1'
#
loop_
_entity.id
_entity.type
_entity.pdbx_description
1 polymer ?
#
loop_
_entity_poly.entity_id
_entity_poly.type
_entity_poly.pdbx_seq_one_letter_code
_entity_poly.pdbx_strand_id
1 'polypeptide(L)'
;MVVDKAPFGMSVSYPYRSRFSGGSSGNNGAVKFYAHGMVREFVFSAEEIVWQKPNFQVVDWADQGVTVKFTAGSSSGTMVSDLVSGMVYSSMKYSGLTPRLVSSAAISTINGQPMGGQVRGSKFEIVYNSGQKWVVYALSSDGRSEKEITLTADGNSALKSTGVFDGILRVAMVLESSWLTTLDEHKSCIVQAANIDLHDDSSYAFKWKTTGDCSCGLLHYAMKHHTETIDKSSGVRQMDGMVAYSTTRGAYQAFTTPGGSADPVWEIKEAQQVPEDFYPS
;
A
#
# COMPACT_ATOMS: atom_id res chain seq x y z
N MET A 1 -5.03 25.96 5.65
CA MET A 1 -3.90 25.02 5.79
C MET A 1 -4.19 24.15 7.01
N VAL A 2 -4.41 22.85 6.83
CA VAL A 2 -4.60 21.95 7.98
C VAL A 2 -3.25 21.86 8.68
N VAL A 3 -3.18 22.31 9.94
CA VAL A 3 -1.98 22.10 10.76
C VAL A 3 -1.95 20.61 11.10
N ASP A 4 -1.02 19.87 10.50
CA ASP A 4 -0.85 18.47 10.84
C ASP A 4 -0.47 18.35 12.31
N LYS A 5 -1.34 17.67 13.07
CA LYS A 5 -1.12 17.38 14.48
C LYS A 5 -0.69 15.92 14.62
N ALA A 6 0.10 15.68 15.66
CA ALA A 6 0.44 14.35 16.13
C ALA A 6 -0.77 13.38 16.12
N PRO A 7 -0.57 12.08 15.90
CA PRO A 7 0.74 11.41 15.76
C PRO A 7 1.40 11.71 14.41
N PHE A 8 2.71 11.99 14.42
CA PHE A 8 3.49 12.10 13.17
C PHE A 8 3.86 10.72 12.62
N GLY A 9 3.92 10.59 11.30
CA GLY A 9 4.21 9.33 10.64
C GLY A 9 3.68 9.31 9.20
N MET A 10 3.58 8.12 8.63
CA MET A 10 3.01 7.90 7.30
C MET A 10 1.60 7.31 7.43
N SER A 11 0.59 8.07 7.01
CA SER A 11 -0.79 7.59 6.98
C SER A 11 -1.14 6.90 5.66
N VAL A 12 -1.92 5.84 5.77
CA VAL A 12 -2.51 5.06 4.68
C VAL A 12 -4.02 5.11 4.83
N SER A 13 -4.72 5.28 3.71
CA SER A 13 -6.16 5.45 3.69
C SER A 13 -6.77 4.84 2.42
N TYR A 14 -7.96 4.26 2.56
CA TYR A 14 -8.81 3.85 1.45
C TYR A 14 -10.06 4.76 1.38
N PRO A 15 -9.94 5.93 0.73
CA PRO A 15 -10.96 6.98 0.80
C PRO A 15 -12.26 6.63 0.06
N TYR A 16 -12.30 5.57 -0.74
CA TYR A 16 -13.51 5.21 -1.51
C TYR A 16 -14.75 5.04 -0.62
N ARG A 17 -14.59 4.47 0.58
CA ARG A 17 -15.69 4.28 1.54
C ARG A 17 -16.26 5.58 2.12
N SER A 18 -15.50 6.67 2.07
CA SER A 18 -15.94 8.00 2.53
C SER A 18 -16.34 8.89 1.34
N ARG A 19 -16.51 8.31 0.15
CA ARG A 19 -16.93 9.05 -1.03
C ARG A 19 -18.35 9.57 -0.84
N PHE A 20 -18.55 10.83 -1.18
CA PHE A 20 -19.86 11.43 -1.32
C PHE A 20 -19.93 12.17 -2.65
N SER A 21 -21.13 12.25 -3.22
CA SER A 21 -21.40 12.98 -4.45
C SER A 21 -22.33 14.16 -4.17
N GLY A 22 -22.19 15.23 -4.95
CA GLY A 22 -23.00 16.42 -4.75
C GLY A 22 -23.17 17.26 -6.02
N GLY A 23 -24.18 18.13 -5.96
CA GLY A 23 -24.56 19.05 -7.03
C GLY A 23 -25.23 18.35 -8.23
N SER A 24 -26.07 19.10 -8.94
CA SER A 24 -26.59 18.70 -10.25
C SER A 24 -25.63 19.18 -11.34
N SER A 25 -25.25 18.29 -12.26
CA SER A 25 -24.47 18.67 -13.45
C SER A 25 -25.33 19.31 -14.55
N GLY A 26 -26.66 19.22 -14.46
CA GLY A 26 -27.58 19.58 -15.54
C GLY A 26 -27.74 18.49 -16.62
N ASN A 27 -26.97 17.40 -16.56
CA ASN A 27 -27.01 16.31 -17.53
C ASN A 27 -27.73 15.07 -16.95
N ASN A 28 -29.04 14.94 -17.17
CA ASN A 28 -29.82 13.72 -16.92
C ASN A 28 -29.48 12.97 -15.61
N GLY A 29 -29.44 13.68 -14.47
CA GLY A 29 -29.21 13.08 -13.16
C GLY A 29 -27.73 12.77 -12.83
N ALA A 30 -26.78 13.14 -13.68
CA ALA A 30 -25.36 13.04 -13.35
C ALA A 30 -24.97 14.04 -12.26
N VAL A 31 -24.11 13.59 -11.34
CA VAL A 31 -23.58 14.40 -10.25
C VAL A 31 -22.54 15.38 -10.76
N LYS A 32 -22.46 16.58 -10.16
CA LYS A 32 -21.48 17.60 -10.54
C LYS A 32 -20.07 17.25 -10.06
N PHE A 33 -19.96 16.66 -8.87
CA PHE A 33 -18.69 16.27 -8.29
C PHE A 33 -18.86 15.05 -7.38
N TYR A 34 -17.73 14.40 -7.10
CA TYR A 34 -17.55 13.56 -5.93
C TYR A 34 -16.31 14.01 -5.16
N ALA A 35 -16.32 13.77 -3.86
CA ALA A 35 -15.22 14.09 -2.96
C ALA A 35 -15.08 12.99 -1.91
N HIS A 36 -13.96 13.02 -1.20
CA HIS A 36 -13.60 12.00 -0.22
C HIS A 36 -13.26 12.65 1.12
N GLY A 37 -13.61 11.98 2.21
CA GLY A 37 -13.14 12.36 3.54
C GLY A 37 -11.63 12.14 3.68
N MET A 38 -10.93 13.13 4.24
CA MET A 38 -9.52 13.01 4.60
C MET A 38 -9.41 12.33 5.97
N VAL A 39 -9.22 11.01 5.97
CA VAL A 39 -9.13 10.19 7.20
C VAL A 39 -7.80 9.45 7.20
N ARG A 40 -7.04 9.51 8.30
CA ARG A 40 -5.79 8.76 8.48
C ARG A 40 -6.10 7.37 9.04
N GLU A 41 -6.51 6.43 8.19
CA GLU A 41 -7.12 5.17 8.65
C GLU A 41 -6.14 4.23 9.35
N PHE A 42 -4.90 4.20 8.85
CA PHE A 42 -3.77 3.50 9.45
C PHE A 42 -2.55 4.41 9.39
N VAL A 43 -1.76 4.49 10.45
CA VAL A 43 -0.55 5.32 10.50
C VAL A 43 0.62 4.49 10.99
N PHE A 44 1.67 4.41 10.16
CA PHE A 44 2.99 3.99 10.60
C PHE A 44 3.65 5.14 11.34
N SER A 45 3.85 4.98 12.65
CA SER A 45 4.53 5.94 13.52
C SER A 45 5.58 5.22 14.36
N ALA A 46 6.24 5.95 15.24
CA ALA A 46 7.15 5.43 16.25
C ALA A 46 7.05 6.26 17.54
N GLU A 47 7.38 5.65 18.68
CA GLU A 47 7.39 6.33 19.98
C GLU A 47 8.29 7.59 19.95
N GLU A 48 9.41 7.50 19.24
CA GLU A 48 10.41 8.56 19.16
C GLU A 48 9.95 9.77 18.33
N ILE A 49 8.91 9.62 17.50
CA ILE A 49 8.42 10.67 16.59
C ILE A 49 6.95 11.03 16.83
N VAL A 50 6.23 10.36 17.73
CA VAL A 50 4.78 10.57 17.87
C VAL A 50 4.44 12.02 18.19
N TRP A 51 5.23 12.68 19.03
CA TRP A 51 5.06 14.07 19.48
C TRP A 51 6.15 15.01 18.95
N GLN A 52 7.14 14.48 18.24
CA GLN A 52 8.26 15.24 17.70
C GLN A 52 8.29 15.08 16.19
N LYS A 53 8.15 16.20 15.47
CA LYS A 53 8.16 16.19 14.01
C LYS A 53 9.47 15.57 13.50
N PRO A 54 9.44 14.47 12.74
CA PRO A 54 10.64 13.89 12.16
C PRO A 54 11.19 14.78 11.03
N ASN A 55 12.47 14.62 10.73
CA ASN A 55 13.02 15.13 9.46
C ASN A 55 12.51 14.23 8.32
N PHE A 56 11.85 14.84 7.34
CA PHE A 56 11.30 14.16 6.17
C PHE A 56 12.14 14.47 4.93
N GLN A 57 12.48 13.44 4.16
CA GLN A 57 13.23 13.56 2.91
C GLN A 57 12.67 12.60 1.86
N VAL A 58 12.65 13.05 0.60
CA VAL A 58 12.61 12.16 -0.56
C VAL A 58 14.06 11.80 -0.88
N VAL A 59 14.38 10.51 -0.92
CA VAL A 59 15.77 10.03 -1.02
C VAL A 59 16.06 9.25 -2.30
N ASP A 60 15.03 8.80 -3.01
CA ASP A 60 15.11 8.11 -4.31
C ASP A 60 13.77 8.23 -5.05
N TRP A 61 13.77 8.05 -6.37
CA TRP A 61 12.56 8.03 -7.20
C TRP A 61 12.79 7.33 -8.55
N ALA A 62 11.68 6.92 -9.19
CA ALA A 62 11.66 6.36 -10.53
C ALA A 62 10.43 6.88 -11.31
N ASP A 63 10.21 6.39 -12.54
CA ASP A 63 9.02 6.74 -13.34
C ASP A 63 7.72 6.41 -12.60
N GLN A 64 7.71 5.31 -11.85
CA GLN A 64 6.64 4.94 -10.93
C GLN A 64 7.20 4.72 -9.53
N GLY A 65 7.18 5.78 -8.73
CA GLY A 65 7.33 5.69 -7.27
C GLY A 65 8.42 6.59 -6.70
N VAL A 66 8.34 6.78 -5.38
CA VAL A 66 9.30 7.60 -4.61
C VAL A 66 9.63 6.92 -3.30
N THR A 67 10.89 7.01 -2.87
CA THR A 67 11.32 6.56 -1.55
C THR A 67 11.37 7.75 -0.61
N VAL A 68 10.65 7.65 0.50
CA VAL A 68 10.61 8.66 1.55
C VAL A 68 11.25 8.14 2.83
N LYS A 69 11.95 9.02 3.53
CA LYS A 69 12.64 8.74 4.79
C LYS A 69 12.20 9.72 5.87
N PHE A 70 11.87 9.18 7.04
CA PHE A 70 11.62 9.91 8.28
C PHE A 70 12.76 9.59 9.24
N THR A 71 13.43 10.62 9.77
CA THR A 71 14.47 10.46 10.80
C THR A 71 13.99 11.10 12.09
N ALA A 72 14.06 10.38 13.20
CA ALA A 72 13.70 10.92 14.51
C ALA A 72 14.63 12.08 14.88
N GLY A 73 14.11 13.13 15.55
CA GLY A 73 14.95 14.22 16.05
C GLY A 73 15.68 13.86 17.34
N SER A 74 15.14 12.89 18.09
CA SER A 74 15.64 12.43 19.39
C SER A 74 16.65 11.28 19.30
N SER A 75 16.79 10.64 18.14
CA SER A 75 17.70 9.53 17.89
C SER A 75 18.17 9.51 16.43
N SER A 76 19.06 8.59 16.06
CA SER A 76 19.40 8.32 14.65
C SER A 76 18.44 7.33 13.98
N GLY A 77 17.37 6.91 14.66
CA GLY A 77 16.42 5.94 14.16
C GLY A 77 15.61 6.46 12.97
N THR A 78 15.26 5.56 12.06
CA THR A 78 14.63 5.92 10.77
C THR A 78 13.45 5.03 10.43
N MET A 79 12.51 5.61 9.69
CA MET A 79 11.45 4.91 8.98
C MET A 79 11.59 5.21 7.48
N VAL A 80 11.59 4.21 6.61
CA VAL A 80 11.71 4.36 5.16
C VAL A 80 10.55 3.64 4.46
N SER A 81 9.90 4.31 3.51
CA SER A 81 8.80 3.76 2.73
C SER A 81 9.00 4.03 1.25
N ASP A 82 8.71 3.01 0.45
CA ASP A 82 8.61 3.10 -1.00
C ASP A 82 7.14 3.28 -1.37
N LEU A 83 6.80 4.42 -1.98
CA LEU A 83 5.44 4.78 -2.37
C LEU A 83 5.27 4.58 -3.86
N VAL A 84 4.58 3.49 -4.23
CA VAL A 84 4.42 3.08 -5.63
C VAL A 84 2.94 3.10 -6.02
N SER A 85 2.66 3.66 -7.20
CA SER A 85 1.32 3.67 -7.76
C SER A 85 0.80 2.25 -7.97
N GLY A 86 -0.34 1.91 -7.36
CA GLY A 86 -0.93 0.57 -7.44
C GLY A 86 -0.44 -0.43 -6.39
N MET A 87 0.37 -0.03 -5.41
CA MET A 87 0.80 -0.98 -4.36
C MET A 87 -0.39 -1.58 -3.59
N VAL A 88 -0.40 -2.91 -3.42
CA VAL A 88 -1.40 -3.62 -2.59
C VAL A 88 -1.11 -3.45 -1.10
N TYR A 89 0.17 -3.41 -0.75
CA TYR A 89 0.64 -3.23 0.61
C TYR A 89 1.38 -1.90 0.72
N SER A 90 1.05 -1.13 1.75
CA SER A 90 1.93 -0.05 2.19
C SER A 90 2.99 -0.63 3.11
N SER A 91 4.25 -0.26 2.90
CA SER A 91 5.39 -0.85 3.63
C SER A 91 6.17 0.22 4.37
N MET A 92 6.69 -0.11 5.54
CA MET A 92 7.57 0.77 6.30
C MET A 92 8.72 -0.02 6.88
N LYS A 93 9.94 0.30 6.46
CA LYS A 93 11.18 -0.24 7.01
C LYS A 93 11.61 0.60 8.21
N TYR A 94 11.64 -0.01 9.37
CA TYR A 94 12.14 0.59 10.61
C TYR A 94 13.60 0.22 10.83
N SER A 95 14.37 1.17 11.36
CA SER A 95 15.68 0.90 11.95
C SER A 95 15.88 1.75 13.19
N GLY A 96 16.19 1.12 14.33
CA GLY A 96 16.48 1.82 15.58
C GLY A 96 15.31 2.62 16.17
N LEU A 97 14.06 2.24 15.87
CA LEU A 97 12.84 2.90 16.36
C LEU A 97 11.88 1.90 16.99
N THR A 98 10.97 2.39 17.83
CA THR A 98 9.92 1.61 18.49
C THR A 98 8.59 1.80 17.75
N PRO A 99 8.14 0.86 16.88
CA PRO A 99 6.95 1.06 16.06
C PRO A 99 5.70 1.36 16.89
N ARG A 100 4.90 2.30 16.39
CA ARG A 100 3.57 2.62 16.90
C ARG A 100 2.59 2.67 15.74
N LEU A 101 1.68 1.71 15.67
CA LEU A 101 0.66 1.59 14.65
C LEU A 101 -0.62 2.26 15.16
N VAL A 102 -1.08 3.31 14.48
CA VAL A 102 -2.23 4.10 14.93
C VAL A 102 -3.39 3.94 13.96
N SER A 103 -4.60 3.80 14.49
CA SER A 103 -5.84 3.74 13.72
C SER A 103 -6.69 5.00 13.93
N SER A 104 -7.50 5.35 12.94
CA SER A 104 -8.51 6.42 13.09
C SER A 104 -9.74 6.01 13.89
N ALA A 105 -9.91 4.70 14.10
CA ALA A 105 -11.05 4.09 14.79
C ALA A 105 -10.56 3.14 15.89
N ALA A 106 -11.42 2.80 16.84
CA ALA A 106 -11.04 1.85 17.89
C ALA A 106 -10.78 0.46 17.30
N ILE A 107 -9.70 -0.19 17.74
CA ILE A 107 -9.39 -1.57 17.40
C ILE A 107 -10.26 -2.47 18.28
N SER A 108 -11.09 -3.29 17.65
CA SER A 108 -11.97 -4.24 18.34
C SER A 108 -11.26 -5.54 18.63
N THR A 109 -10.62 -6.13 17.61
CA THR A 109 -9.93 -7.42 17.75
C THR A 109 -8.59 -7.44 17.03
N ILE A 110 -7.71 -8.29 17.52
CA ILE A 110 -6.44 -8.66 16.92
C ILE A 110 -6.39 -10.19 16.90
N ASN A 111 -6.23 -10.78 15.71
CA ASN A 111 -6.23 -12.24 15.53
C ASN A 111 -7.48 -12.91 16.13
N GLY A 112 -8.64 -12.25 16.00
CA GLY A 112 -9.93 -12.72 16.52
C GLY A 112 -10.12 -12.57 18.04
N GLN A 113 -9.10 -12.14 18.78
CA GLN A 113 -9.19 -11.88 20.22
C GLN A 113 -9.48 -10.40 20.49
N PRO A 114 -10.30 -10.07 21.51
CA PRO A 114 -10.49 -8.68 21.93
C PRO A 114 -9.15 -7.98 22.17
N MET A 115 -9.06 -6.71 21.78
CA MET A 115 -7.87 -5.92 22.04
C MET A 115 -7.59 -5.85 23.55
N GLY A 116 -6.40 -6.31 23.95
CA GLY A 116 -5.94 -6.25 25.33
C GLY A 116 -4.58 -6.91 25.49
N GLY A 117 -3.78 -6.42 26.43
CA GLY A 117 -2.46 -6.99 26.73
C GLY A 117 -1.45 -6.92 25.59
N GLN A 118 -0.57 -7.91 25.55
CA GLN A 118 0.49 -8.06 24.54
C GLN A 118 0.14 -9.18 23.56
N VAL A 119 0.43 -8.95 22.29
CA VAL A 119 0.34 -9.94 21.21
C VAL A 119 1.70 -10.04 20.54
N ARG A 120 2.21 -11.27 20.38
CA ARG A 120 3.49 -11.54 19.72
C ARG A 120 3.25 -12.37 18.47
N GLY A 121 3.93 -12.01 17.38
CA GLY A 121 3.90 -12.76 16.15
C GLY A 121 4.47 -11.96 14.97
N SER A 122 4.35 -12.53 13.78
CA SER A 122 4.74 -11.92 12.50
C SER A 122 3.55 -11.48 11.64
N LYS A 123 2.32 -11.88 12.02
CA LYS A 123 1.07 -11.53 11.34
C LYS A 123 0.01 -11.09 12.36
N PHE A 124 -0.66 -9.98 12.06
CA PHE A 124 -1.73 -9.43 12.88
C PHE A 124 -2.93 -9.05 12.01
N GLU A 125 -4.04 -9.75 12.17
CA GLU A 125 -5.33 -9.38 11.59
C GLU A 125 -6.04 -8.43 12.54
N ILE A 126 -6.11 -7.16 12.16
CA ILE A 126 -6.66 -6.08 12.97
C ILE A 126 -8.06 -5.74 12.44
N VAL A 127 -9.06 -5.79 13.32
CA VAL A 127 -10.43 -5.39 13.00
C VAL A 127 -10.81 -4.18 13.83
N TYR A 128 -11.25 -3.10 13.17
CA TYR A 128 -11.77 -1.92 13.83
C TYR A 128 -13.24 -2.09 14.21
N ASN A 129 -13.71 -1.28 15.16
CA ASN A 129 -15.13 -1.25 15.56
C ASN A 129 -16.07 -0.80 14.42
N SER A 130 -15.54 -0.19 13.36
CA SER A 130 -16.26 0.12 12.13
C SER A 130 -16.44 -1.08 11.18
N GLY A 131 -15.89 -2.25 11.52
CA GLY A 131 -15.85 -3.43 10.66
C GLY A 131 -14.72 -3.45 9.64
N GLN A 132 -13.96 -2.36 9.49
CA GLN A 132 -12.78 -2.32 8.61
C GLN A 132 -11.73 -3.31 9.12
N LYS A 133 -11.19 -4.12 8.19
CA LYS A 133 -10.17 -5.11 8.47
C LYS A 133 -8.86 -4.75 7.77
N TRP A 134 -7.76 -4.93 8.49
CA TRP A 134 -6.40 -4.76 8.02
C TRP A 134 -5.58 -5.99 8.41
N VAL A 135 -4.56 -6.29 7.63
CA VAL A 135 -3.55 -7.28 8.00
C VAL A 135 -2.19 -6.60 8.03
N VAL A 136 -1.43 -6.84 9.10
CA VAL A 136 -0.06 -6.37 9.28
C VAL A 136 0.87 -7.56 9.24
N TYR A 137 1.95 -7.45 8.46
CA TYR A 137 3.04 -8.42 8.38
C TYR A 137 4.33 -7.79 8.89
N ALA A 138 5.06 -8.50 9.74
CA ALA A 138 6.37 -8.12 10.24
C ALA A 138 7.43 -9.04 9.64
N LEU A 139 8.36 -8.44 8.91
CA LEU A 139 9.40 -9.11 8.14
C LEU A 139 10.79 -8.66 8.59
N SER A 140 11.81 -9.46 8.29
CA SER A 140 13.22 -9.09 8.41
C SER A 140 13.55 -7.83 7.58
N SER A 141 14.67 -7.17 7.89
CA SER A 141 15.07 -5.92 7.21
C SER A 141 15.34 -6.05 5.72
N ASP A 142 15.54 -7.28 5.24
CA ASP A 142 15.68 -7.64 3.83
C ASP A 142 14.37 -8.19 3.21
N GLY A 143 13.29 -8.32 3.99
CA GLY A 143 11.98 -8.80 3.54
C GLY A 143 11.89 -10.30 3.21
N ARG A 144 12.93 -11.09 3.48
CA ARG A 144 13.02 -12.50 3.06
C ARG A 144 12.49 -13.50 4.06
N SER A 145 12.29 -13.10 5.31
CA SER A 145 11.78 -13.96 6.36
C SER A 145 10.82 -13.20 7.26
N GLU A 146 9.94 -13.92 7.92
CA GLU A 146 9.11 -13.36 8.97
C GLU A 146 9.97 -12.97 10.17
N LYS A 147 9.65 -11.83 10.79
CA LYS A 147 10.30 -11.38 12.02
C LYS A 147 9.24 -11.08 13.05
N GLU A 148 9.23 -11.83 14.14
CA GLU A 148 8.29 -11.58 15.21
C GLU A 148 8.51 -10.21 15.86
N ILE A 149 7.40 -9.58 16.20
CA ILE A 149 7.33 -8.36 17.00
C ILE A 149 6.29 -8.56 18.09
N THR A 150 6.53 -7.98 19.26
CA THR A 150 5.54 -7.94 20.35
C THR A 150 4.91 -6.57 20.37
N LEU A 151 3.60 -6.52 20.16
CA LEU A 151 2.78 -5.32 20.21
C LEU A 151 1.94 -5.33 21.48
N THR A 152 1.85 -4.19 22.16
CA THR A 152 0.95 -3.96 23.29
C THR A 152 -0.11 -2.93 22.89
N ALA A 153 -1.30 -3.08 23.44
CA ALA A 153 -2.32 -2.04 23.38
C ALA A 153 -1.77 -0.71 23.92
N ASP A 154 -2.02 0.39 23.20
CA ASP A 154 -1.71 1.76 23.62
C ASP A 154 -2.98 2.62 23.45
N GLY A 155 -3.83 2.58 24.47
CA GLY A 155 -5.23 3.00 24.35
C GLY A 155 -6.03 2.07 23.43
N ASN A 156 -7.16 2.57 22.91
CA ASN A 156 -8.09 1.75 22.11
C ASN A 156 -7.85 1.85 20.60
N SER A 157 -6.92 2.69 20.15
CA SER A 157 -6.72 3.01 18.73
C SER A 157 -5.24 3.03 18.34
N ALA A 158 -4.37 2.38 19.12
CA ALA A 158 -2.99 2.19 18.75
C ALA A 158 -2.42 0.90 19.33
N LEU A 159 -1.41 0.38 18.62
CA LEU A 159 -0.55 -0.70 19.06
C LEU A 159 0.88 -0.20 19.08
N LYS A 160 1.57 -0.45 20.17
CA LYS A 160 2.96 -0.04 20.36
C LYS A 160 3.86 -1.26 20.52
N SER A 161 4.98 -1.29 19.82
CA SER A 161 6.00 -2.31 20.05
C SER A 161 6.56 -2.22 21.46
N THR A 162 6.84 -3.35 22.10
CA THR A 162 7.44 -3.38 23.45
C THR A 162 8.93 -3.00 23.45
N GLY A 163 9.53 -2.80 22.28
CA GLY A 163 10.91 -2.36 22.12
C GLY A 163 11.24 -1.94 20.69
N VAL A 164 12.51 -1.64 20.45
CA VAL A 164 13.03 -1.27 19.15
C VAL A 164 12.86 -2.40 18.14
N PHE A 165 12.53 -2.06 16.89
CA PHE A 165 12.36 -2.99 15.79
C PHE A 165 13.19 -2.56 14.58
N ASP A 166 14.07 -3.45 14.12
CA ASP A 166 14.77 -3.35 12.85
C ASP A 166 14.17 -4.34 11.86
N GLY A 167 13.35 -3.89 10.91
CA GLY A 167 12.58 -4.78 10.05
C GLY A 167 11.59 -4.02 9.19
N ILE A 168 10.72 -4.75 8.49
CA ILE A 168 9.71 -4.16 7.62
C ILE A 168 8.34 -4.50 8.17
N LEU A 169 7.50 -3.49 8.39
CA LEU A 169 6.07 -3.67 8.64
C LEU A 169 5.33 -3.38 7.34
N ARG A 170 4.55 -4.34 6.85
CA ARG A 170 3.65 -4.15 5.70
C ARG A 170 2.21 -4.19 6.16
N VAL A 171 1.36 -3.34 5.63
CA VAL A 171 -0.07 -3.33 5.90
C VAL A 171 -0.86 -3.40 4.60
N ALA A 172 -1.90 -4.24 4.58
CA ALA A 172 -2.88 -4.29 3.51
C ALA A 172 -4.30 -4.22 4.09
N MET A 173 -5.18 -3.54 3.37
CA MET A 173 -6.60 -3.53 3.70
C MET A 173 -7.25 -4.82 3.18
N VAL A 174 -8.11 -5.42 3.99
CA VAL A 174 -8.83 -6.64 3.67
C VAL A 174 -10.29 -6.27 3.41
N LEU A 175 -10.66 -6.05 2.14
CA LEU A 175 -12.04 -5.74 1.78
C LEU A 175 -12.94 -6.98 1.87
N GLU A 176 -12.39 -8.15 1.56
CA GLU A 176 -13.07 -9.44 1.68
C GLU A 176 -12.16 -10.45 2.39
N SER A 177 -12.72 -11.29 3.25
CA SER A 177 -11.95 -12.29 4.01
C SER A 177 -11.21 -13.28 3.11
N SER A 178 -11.71 -13.52 1.89
CA SER A 178 -11.08 -14.36 0.86
C SER A 178 -9.70 -13.85 0.44
N TRP A 179 -9.43 -12.54 0.57
CA TRP A 179 -8.16 -11.94 0.15
C TRP A 179 -6.99 -12.33 1.05
N LEU A 180 -7.24 -12.79 2.28
CA LEU A 180 -6.18 -13.06 3.25
C LEU A 180 -5.19 -14.11 2.76
N THR A 181 -5.66 -15.17 2.12
CA THR A 181 -4.77 -16.23 1.60
C THR A 181 -3.82 -15.66 0.55
N THR A 182 -4.33 -14.88 -0.41
CA THR A 182 -3.51 -14.22 -1.44
C THR A 182 -2.57 -13.18 -0.81
N LEU A 183 -3.07 -12.39 0.16
CA LEU A 183 -2.23 -11.42 0.86
C LEU A 183 -1.09 -12.10 1.63
N ASP A 184 -1.35 -13.25 2.25
CA ASP A 184 -0.37 -14.04 2.99
C ASP A 184 0.70 -14.64 2.06
N GLU A 185 0.29 -15.12 0.88
CA GLU A 185 1.17 -15.73 -0.13
C GLU A 185 2.18 -14.75 -0.72
N HIS A 186 1.77 -13.50 -0.98
CA HIS A 186 2.59 -12.49 -1.64
C HIS A 186 3.21 -11.43 -0.71
N LYS A 187 3.03 -11.55 0.61
CA LYS A 187 3.50 -10.56 1.60
C LYS A 187 5.01 -10.30 1.58
N SER A 188 5.82 -11.24 1.09
CA SER A 188 7.28 -11.11 1.08
C SER A 188 7.83 -10.43 -0.16
N CYS A 189 7.04 -10.27 -1.23
CA CYS A 189 7.47 -9.56 -2.43
C CYS A 189 7.12 -8.07 -2.31
N ILE A 190 8.13 -7.24 -2.12
CA ILE A 190 7.97 -5.82 -1.78
C ILE A 190 8.32 -4.97 -2.99
N VAL A 191 7.32 -4.30 -3.58
CA VAL A 191 7.57 -3.33 -4.65
C VAL A 191 8.23 -2.08 -4.10
N GLN A 192 9.25 -1.59 -4.81
CA GLN A 192 9.99 -0.37 -4.45
C GLN A 192 9.74 0.75 -5.47
N ALA A 193 9.66 0.39 -6.76
CA ALA A 193 9.47 1.32 -7.85
C ALA A 193 9.13 0.57 -9.14
N ALA A 194 8.92 1.31 -10.23
CA ALA A 194 9.03 0.80 -11.59
C ALA A 194 9.72 1.82 -12.50
N ASN A 195 10.54 1.32 -13.42
CA ASN A 195 10.97 2.07 -14.60
C ASN A 195 10.06 1.71 -15.77
N ILE A 196 9.80 2.69 -16.64
CA ILE A 196 9.04 2.49 -17.86
C ILE A 196 10.03 2.31 -19.00
N ASP A 197 9.89 1.18 -19.71
CA ASP A 197 10.69 0.84 -20.89
C ASP A 197 9.77 0.97 -22.11
N LEU A 198 10.10 1.89 -23.02
CA LEU A 198 9.32 2.11 -24.24
C LEU A 198 9.92 1.25 -25.35
N HIS A 199 9.13 0.35 -25.93
CA HIS A 199 9.61 -0.50 -27.02
C HIS A 199 9.31 0.13 -28.37
N ASP A 200 8.05 0.46 -28.61
CA ASP A 200 7.54 1.06 -29.84
C ASP A 200 6.24 1.84 -29.58
N ASP A 201 5.64 2.38 -30.65
CA ASP A 201 4.41 3.20 -30.58
C ASP A 201 3.18 2.44 -30.06
N SER A 202 3.26 1.11 -29.98
CA SER A 202 2.17 0.22 -29.57
C SER A 202 2.48 -0.57 -28.30
N SER A 203 3.67 -0.44 -27.72
CA SER A 203 4.05 -1.25 -26.56
C SER A 203 5.09 -0.62 -25.65
N TYR A 204 4.90 -0.87 -24.35
CA TYR A 204 5.81 -0.45 -23.29
C TYR A 204 5.72 -1.41 -22.11
N ALA A 205 6.73 -1.38 -21.25
CA ALA A 205 6.80 -2.25 -20.08
C ALA A 205 7.00 -1.46 -18.79
N PHE A 206 6.30 -1.88 -17.73
CA PHE A 206 6.69 -1.57 -16.36
C PHE A 206 7.70 -2.62 -15.89
N LYS A 207 8.95 -2.19 -15.68
CA LYS A 207 10.01 -2.99 -15.05
C LYS A 207 9.96 -2.74 -13.55
N TRP A 208 9.27 -3.60 -12.81
CA TRP A 208 9.10 -3.44 -11.37
C TRP A 208 10.41 -3.75 -10.64
N LYS A 209 10.85 -2.82 -9.79
CA LYS A 209 11.93 -3.04 -8.84
C LYS A 209 11.33 -3.59 -7.56
N THR A 210 11.80 -4.76 -7.12
CA THR A 210 11.32 -5.40 -5.90
C THR A 210 12.45 -5.77 -4.95
N THR A 211 12.09 -6.04 -3.70
CA THR A 211 12.95 -6.62 -2.66
C THR A 211 12.19 -7.67 -1.86
N GLY A 212 12.86 -8.37 -0.95
CA GLY A 212 12.28 -9.47 -0.20
C GLY A 212 12.36 -10.81 -0.91
N ASP A 213 11.37 -11.66 -0.63
CA ASP A 213 11.18 -12.94 -1.33
C ASP A 213 10.01 -12.83 -2.31
N CYS A 214 10.35 -12.80 -3.61
CA CYS A 214 9.41 -12.78 -4.73
C CYS A 214 9.23 -14.15 -5.39
N SER A 215 9.55 -15.24 -4.70
CA SER A 215 9.34 -16.61 -5.19
C SER A 215 7.87 -16.91 -5.54
N CYS A 216 6.92 -16.26 -4.86
CA CYS A 216 5.48 -16.32 -5.19
C CYS A 216 5.03 -15.24 -6.19
N GLY A 217 5.90 -14.31 -6.60
CA GLY A 217 5.57 -13.22 -7.53
C GLY A 217 5.04 -11.96 -6.85
N LEU A 218 5.05 -10.85 -7.59
CA LEU A 218 4.59 -9.54 -7.13
C LEU A 218 3.07 -9.44 -7.29
N LEU A 219 2.37 -9.17 -6.18
CA LEU A 219 0.94 -8.81 -6.17
C LEU A 219 0.79 -7.28 -6.22
N HIS A 220 0.19 -6.77 -7.29
CA HIS A 220 0.08 -5.32 -7.56
C HIS A 220 -1.26 -4.95 -8.20
N TYR A 221 -1.81 -3.77 -7.89
CA TYR A 221 -3.04 -3.28 -8.51
C TYR A 221 -2.76 -2.62 -9.87
N ALA A 222 -3.47 -3.08 -10.90
CA ALA A 222 -3.52 -2.48 -12.21
C ALA A 222 -4.68 -1.46 -12.29
N MET A 223 -4.41 -0.28 -12.85
CA MET A 223 -5.45 0.71 -13.17
C MET A 223 -6.32 0.20 -14.32
N LYS A 224 -7.54 0.74 -14.47
CA LYS A 224 -8.47 0.32 -15.52
C LYS A 224 -7.83 0.19 -16.91
N HIS A 225 -7.11 1.21 -17.39
CA HIS A 225 -6.45 1.14 -18.70
C HIS A 225 -5.39 0.03 -18.76
N HIS A 226 -4.57 -0.15 -17.71
CA HIS A 226 -3.64 -1.29 -17.64
C HIS A 226 -4.38 -2.64 -17.75
N THR A 227 -5.55 -2.80 -17.12
CA THR A 227 -6.29 -4.07 -17.16
C THR A 227 -6.75 -4.45 -18.57
N GLU A 228 -6.97 -3.44 -19.43
CA GLU A 228 -7.45 -3.60 -20.79
C GLU A 228 -6.30 -3.92 -21.76
N THR A 229 -5.07 -3.50 -21.44
CA THR A 229 -3.91 -3.55 -22.35
C THR A 229 -2.74 -4.42 -21.86
N ILE A 230 -2.79 -4.95 -20.64
CA ILE A 230 -1.73 -5.81 -20.10
C ILE A 230 -1.64 -7.13 -20.87
N ASP A 231 -0.43 -7.46 -21.35
CA ASP A 231 -0.13 -8.73 -21.98
C ASP A 231 0.07 -9.83 -20.92
N LYS A 232 -0.87 -10.76 -20.90
CA LYS A 232 -0.91 -11.89 -19.97
C LYS A 232 -0.10 -13.11 -20.45
N SER A 233 0.44 -13.08 -21.69
CA SER A 233 1.22 -14.19 -22.26
C SER A 233 2.52 -14.47 -21.49
N SER A 234 3.05 -13.45 -20.80
CA SER A 234 4.22 -13.54 -19.91
C SER A 234 3.94 -14.26 -18.58
N GLY A 235 2.71 -14.74 -18.36
CA GLY A 235 2.31 -15.42 -17.13
C GLY A 235 1.81 -14.51 -16.02
N VAL A 236 1.58 -13.22 -16.32
CA VAL A 236 0.85 -12.31 -15.43
C VAL A 236 -0.60 -12.78 -15.29
N ARG A 237 -1.09 -12.93 -14.06
CA ARG A 237 -2.41 -13.49 -13.75
C ARG A 237 -3.27 -12.50 -12.98
N GLN A 238 -4.52 -12.40 -13.38
CA GLN A 238 -5.52 -11.63 -12.64
C GLN A 238 -5.92 -12.40 -11.37
N MET A 239 -6.09 -11.68 -10.26
CA MET A 239 -6.60 -12.25 -9.01
C MET A 239 -8.12 -12.04 -8.93
N ASP A 240 -8.88 -13.09 -9.22
CA ASP A 240 -10.35 -13.01 -9.26
C ASP A 240 -10.94 -12.48 -7.95
N GLY A 241 -11.88 -11.53 -8.06
CA GLY A 241 -12.53 -10.91 -6.90
C GLY A 241 -11.69 -9.91 -6.11
N MET A 242 -10.38 -9.79 -6.40
CA MET A 242 -9.50 -8.86 -5.70
C MET A 242 -9.47 -7.48 -6.39
N VAL A 243 -10.57 -6.74 -6.20
CA VAL A 243 -10.79 -5.41 -6.78
C VAL A 243 -10.90 -4.36 -5.69
N ALA A 244 -10.12 -3.28 -5.80
CA ALA A 244 -10.22 -2.11 -4.94
C ALA A 244 -10.47 -0.85 -5.79
N TYR A 245 -11.13 0.15 -5.25
CA TYR A 245 -11.45 1.37 -5.99
C TYR A 245 -10.46 2.49 -5.66
N SER A 246 -9.88 3.08 -6.70
CA SER A 246 -9.06 4.26 -6.57
C SER A 246 -9.88 5.49 -6.13
N THR A 247 -9.15 6.54 -5.74
CA THR A 247 -9.71 7.86 -5.43
C THR A 247 -10.52 8.40 -6.60
N THR A 248 -9.96 8.44 -7.81
CA THR A 248 -10.58 9.17 -8.94
C THR A 248 -10.60 8.42 -10.27
N ARG A 249 -10.05 7.20 -10.36
CA ARG A 249 -9.84 6.45 -11.62
C ARG A 249 -10.61 5.14 -11.69
N GLY A 250 -11.63 4.97 -10.84
CA GLY A 250 -12.48 3.78 -10.83
C GLY A 250 -11.82 2.55 -10.19
N ALA A 251 -12.28 1.38 -10.60
CA ALA A 251 -11.83 0.09 -10.09
C ALA A 251 -10.40 -0.24 -10.55
N TYR A 252 -9.60 -0.73 -9.62
CA TYR A 252 -8.27 -1.30 -9.83
C TYR A 252 -8.36 -2.80 -9.54
N GLN A 253 -7.79 -3.60 -10.43
CA GLN A 253 -7.79 -5.05 -10.37
C GLN A 253 -6.41 -5.53 -9.93
N ALA A 254 -6.32 -6.43 -8.95
CA ALA A 254 -5.04 -7.02 -8.57
C ALA A 254 -4.57 -8.05 -9.61
N PHE A 255 -3.26 -8.05 -9.86
CA PHE A 255 -2.55 -9.01 -10.68
C PHE A 255 -1.33 -9.54 -9.95
N THR A 256 -0.93 -10.77 -10.28
CA THR A 256 0.35 -11.35 -9.86
C THR A 256 1.27 -11.51 -11.05
N THR A 257 2.55 -11.22 -10.88
CA THR A 257 3.58 -11.63 -11.83
C THR A 257 4.01 -13.08 -11.60
N PRO A 258 4.69 -13.73 -12.55
CA PRO A 258 5.35 -15.00 -12.28
C PRO A 258 6.31 -14.91 -11.08
N GLY A 259 6.38 -16.00 -10.32
CA GLY A 259 7.28 -16.15 -9.20
C GLY A 259 8.74 -16.34 -9.61
N GLY A 260 9.66 -15.95 -8.74
CA GLY A 260 11.10 -16.15 -8.92
C GLY A 260 11.78 -15.21 -9.91
N SER A 261 11.04 -14.27 -10.53
CA SER A 261 11.66 -13.19 -11.31
C SER A 261 12.28 -12.15 -10.36
N ALA A 262 13.57 -11.86 -10.53
CA ALA A 262 14.24 -10.76 -9.84
C ALA A 262 13.68 -9.40 -10.27
N ASP A 263 13.19 -9.31 -11.52
CA ASP A 263 12.62 -8.11 -12.11
C ASP A 263 11.25 -8.46 -12.70
N PRO A 264 10.16 -8.38 -11.92
CA PRO A 264 8.83 -8.60 -12.44
C PRO A 264 8.48 -7.57 -13.51
N VAL A 265 7.84 -8.01 -14.60
CA VAL A 265 7.49 -7.13 -15.73
C VAL A 265 6.00 -7.18 -16.00
N TRP A 266 5.40 -6.02 -16.23
CA TRP A 266 4.13 -5.92 -16.93
C TRP A 266 4.38 -5.34 -18.31
N GLU A 267 4.09 -6.14 -19.33
CA GLU A 267 4.11 -5.72 -20.71
C GLU A 267 2.73 -5.16 -21.07
N ILE A 268 2.68 -3.99 -21.70
CA ILE A 268 1.45 -3.29 -22.06
C ILE A 268 1.41 -3.11 -23.58
N LYS A 269 0.26 -3.43 -24.18
CA LYS A 269 0.04 -3.36 -25.62
C LYS A 269 -1.14 -2.44 -25.94
N GLU A 270 -0.83 -1.33 -26.59
CA GLU A 270 -1.80 -0.38 -27.11
C GLU A 270 -2.16 -0.77 -28.55
N ALA A 271 -3.32 -1.39 -28.71
CA ALA A 271 -3.79 -1.86 -30.03
C ALA A 271 -4.42 -0.74 -30.89
N GLN A 272 -4.63 0.45 -30.32
CA GLN A 272 -5.27 1.55 -31.01
C GLN A 272 -4.23 2.37 -31.78
N GLN A 273 -4.35 2.40 -33.10
CA GLN A 273 -3.55 3.29 -33.93
C GLN A 273 -3.86 4.75 -33.58
N VAL A 274 -2.81 5.54 -33.37
CA VAL A 274 -2.92 7.00 -33.31
C VAL A 274 -3.08 7.49 -34.74
N PRO A 275 -4.08 8.35 -35.06
CA PRO A 275 -4.20 8.92 -36.40
C PRO A 275 -2.90 9.65 -36.77
N GLU A 276 -2.23 9.18 -37.81
CA GLU A 276 -0.93 9.71 -38.27
C GLU A 276 -1.08 11.00 -39.09
N ASP A 277 -2.32 11.35 -39.47
CA ASP A 277 -2.60 12.48 -40.35
C ASP A 277 -3.84 13.26 -39.90
N PHE A 278 -3.92 14.52 -40.33
CA PHE A 278 -4.99 15.46 -40.08
C PHE A 278 -6.24 15.20 -40.94
N TYR A 279 -6.13 14.31 -41.93
CA TYR A 279 -7.23 14.01 -42.85
C TYR A 279 -8.12 12.86 -42.31
N PRO A 280 -9.45 12.99 -42.42
CA PRO A 280 -10.36 11.89 -42.12
C PRO A 280 -10.15 10.74 -43.13
N SER A 281 -10.07 9.51 -42.61
CA SER A 281 -10.07 8.25 -43.37
C SER A 281 -11.45 7.87 -43.89
#